data_AF-A0A1G7KY74-F1
#
_entry.id   AF-A0A1G7KY74-F1
#
_cell.length_a   1.000
_cell.length_b   1.000
_cell.length_c   1.000
_cell.angle_alpha   90.00
_cell.angle_beta   90.00
_cell.angle_gamma   90.00
#
_symmetry.space_group_name_H-M   'P 1'
#
loop_
_entity.id
_entity.type
_entity.pdbx_description
1 polymer ?
#
loop_
_entity_poly.entity_id
_entity_poly.type
_entity_poly.pdbx_seq_one_letter_code
_entity_poly.pdbx_strand_id
1 'polypeptide(L)'
;MIGKGKAIAHTAVAMEYGWNQEKDATVVLKQHLVGENPKEISNEFKIIQRMNTKCEKNTISFVLSPTIEDGKKLTDKWLGEIAKEFIKEMKLTDHQAIAFVHKDKEHIHIHLYVNRIDFNGKAYADNFIGKRASLHAEKIARAMGLKTVKDVQNEKSQRLKHIRAEIKKIHDTVLRLEKPRSFEEYITKMKIKEVKVIPSINKANKLQGFRFEYRGVNLKGSEVHRSMSGGKIGAELALNVPKYMEKASVNTVNILGKGLEMSANLVASIAKSAVKKVILKGIDIGA
;
A
#
# COMPACT_ATOMS: atom_id res chain seq x y z
N MET A 1 -6.31 -4.41 -11.75
CA MET A 1 -7.10 -5.48 -11.13
C MET A 1 -6.17 -6.38 -10.35
N ILE A 2 -6.57 -6.77 -9.14
CA ILE A 2 -5.94 -7.81 -8.34
C ILE A 2 -6.67 -9.12 -8.62
N GLY A 3 -5.93 -10.23 -8.73
CA GLY A 3 -6.50 -11.58 -8.76
C GLY A 3 -5.93 -12.42 -7.64
N LYS A 4 -6.80 -12.98 -6.80
CA LYS A 4 -6.44 -13.96 -5.75
C LYS A 4 -7.15 -15.28 -6.06
N GLY A 5 -6.48 -16.39 -5.76
CA GLY A 5 -7.04 -17.74 -5.96
C GLY A 5 -6.62 -18.68 -4.85
N LYS A 6 -7.54 -19.53 -4.39
CA LYS A 6 -7.30 -20.54 -3.35
C LYS A 6 -8.21 -21.76 -3.55
N ALA A 7 -7.67 -22.97 -3.39
CA ALA A 7 -8.46 -24.18 -3.29
C ALA A 7 -9.02 -24.34 -1.86
N ILE A 8 -10.30 -24.67 -1.74
CA ILE A 8 -11.05 -24.77 -0.48
C ILE A 8 -11.92 -26.04 -0.46
N ALA A 9 -12.28 -26.51 0.74
CA ALA A 9 -13.13 -27.69 0.94
C ALA A 9 -14.59 -27.35 1.28
N HIS A 10 -14.84 -26.18 1.89
CA HIS A 10 -16.16 -25.81 2.41
C HIS A 10 -16.98 -25.00 1.38
N THR A 11 -17.41 -25.65 0.30
CA THR A 11 -18.16 -25.03 -0.81
C THR A 11 -19.39 -24.27 -0.33
N ALA A 12 -20.24 -24.90 0.50
CA ALA A 12 -21.50 -24.30 0.94
C ALA A 12 -21.30 -22.99 1.74
N VAL A 13 -20.37 -23.00 2.70
CA VAL A 13 -20.03 -21.83 3.51
C VAL A 13 -19.50 -20.70 2.63
N ALA A 14 -18.67 -21.02 1.64
CA ALA A 14 -18.13 -20.04 0.71
C ALA A 14 -19.21 -19.46 -0.22
N MET A 15 -20.14 -20.29 -0.69
CA MET A 15 -21.28 -19.86 -1.50
C MET A 15 -22.24 -18.96 -0.71
N GLU A 16 -22.59 -19.33 0.52
CA GLU A 16 -23.41 -18.50 1.41
C GLU A 16 -22.74 -17.15 1.67
N TYR A 17 -21.44 -17.13 1.95
CA TYR A 17 -20.69 -15.89 2.12
C TYR A 17 -20.68 -15.02 0.85
N GLY A 18 -20.53 -15.64 -0.32
CA GLY A 18 -20.54 -14.96 -1.62
C GLY A 18 -21.92 -14.42 -1.99
N TRP A 19 -22.99 -15.12 -1.62
CA TRP A 19 -24.37 -14.77 -1.89
C TRP A 19 -24.98 -13.86 -0.81
N ASN A 20 -24.23 -13.46 0.21
CA ASN A 20 -24.79 -12.68 1.32
C ASN A 20 -25.49 -11.40 0.81
N GLN A 21 -26.82 -11.38 0.90
CA GLN A 21 -27.69 -10.31 0.42
C GLN A 21 -27.51 -9.00 1.18
N GLU A 22 -26.99 -9.05 2.42
CA GLU A 22 -26.61 -7.85 3.17
C GLU A 22 -25.48 -7.07 2.49
N LYS A 23 -24.77 -7.67 1.53
CA LYS A 23 -23.69 -7.05 0.76
C LYS A 23 -24.10 -6.60 -0.65
N ASP A 24 -25.41 -6.53 -0.93
CA ASP A 24 -25.95 -6.22 -2.26
C ASP A 24 -25.39 -7.16 -3.34
N ALA A 25 -25.31 -8.45 -3.00
CA ALA A 25 -24.67 -9.46 -3.84
C ALA A 25 -25.48 -9.70 -5.11
N THR A 26 -24.88 -9.39 -6.27
CA THR A 26 -25.49 -9.66 -7.58
C THR A 26 -24.80 -10.83 -8.26
N VAL A 27 -25.57 -11.80 -8.76
CA VAL A 27 -25.04 -12.89 -9.60
C VAL A 27 -24.77 -12.35 -11.00
N VAL A 28 -23.51 -12.37 -11.43
CA VAL A 28 -23.11 -11.85 -12.76
C VAL A 28 -22.71 -12.94 -13.74
N LEU A 29 -22.55 -14.19 -13.26
CA LEU A 29 -22.23 -15.34 -14.10
C LEU A 29 -22.73 -16.63 -13.43
N LYS A 30 -23.43 -17.48 -14.20
CA LYS A 30 -23.62 -18.90 -13.92
C LYS A 30 -23.13 -19.71 -15.11
N GLN A 31 -22.30 -20.71 -14.88
CA GLN A 31 -21.76 -21.61 -15.91
C GLN A 31 -22.04 -23.05 -15.49
N HIS A 32 -22.78 -23.79 -16.34
CA HIS A 32 -23.19 -25.18 -16.11
C HIS A 32 -23.93 -25.41 -14.79
N LEU A 33 -24.84 -24.49 -14.46
CA LEU A 33 -25.62 -24.49 -13.22
C LEU A 33 -27.06 -24.08 -13.51
N VAL A 34 -28.02 -24.72 -12.83
CA VAL A 34 -29.45 -24.37 -12.93
C VAL A 34 -29.92 -23.65 -11.67
N GLY A 35 -29.50 -24.13 -10.49
CA GLY A 35 -29.96 -23.70 -9.17
C GLY A 35 -30.02 -22.19 -8.95
N GLU A 36 -30.94 -21.80 -8.08
CA GLU A 36 -31.34 -20.40 -7.89
C GLU A 36 -30.92 -19.84 -6.53
N ASN A 37 -30.45 -20.70 -5.62
CA ASN A 37 -29.95 -20.31 -4.31
C ASN A 37 -28.64 -21.03 -3.94
N PRO A 38 -27.90 -20.54 -2.92
CA PRO A 38 -26.63 -21.12 -2.51
C PRO A 38 -26.69 -22.60 -2.18
N LYS A 39 -27.79 -23.06 -1.57
CA LYS A 39 -27.96 -24.45 -1.15
C LYS A 39 -28.10 -25.37 -2.36
N GLU A 40 -28.95 -25.02 -3.32
CA GLU A 40 -29.11 -25.77 -4.57
C GLU A 40 -27.81 -25.85 -5.36
N ILE A 41 -27.15 -24.72 -5.58
CA ILE A 41 -25.91 -24.68 -6.37
C ILE A 41 -24.78 -25.44 -5.66
N SER A 42 -24.70 -25.34 -4.33
CA SER A 42 -23.75 -26.14 -3.54
C SER A 42 -24.03 -27.64 -3.68
N ASN A 43 -25.29 -28.04 -3.78
CA ASN A 43 -25.66 -29.44 -4.01
C ASN A 43 -25.32 -29.88 -5.43
N GLU A 44 -25.52 -29.04 -6.45
CA GLU A 44 -25.08 -29.30 -7.82
C GLU A 44 -23.56 -29.49 -7.90
N PHE A 45 -22.76 -28.62 -7.24
CA PHE A 45 -21.31 -28.80 -7.13
C PHE A 45 -20.97 -30.14 -6.49
N LYS A 46 -21.63 -30.49 -5.36
CA LYS A 46 -21.38 -31.75 -4.65
C LYS A 46 -21.61 -32.98 -5.51
N ILE A 47 -22.58 -32.97 -6.42
CA ILE A 47 -22.85 -34.09 -7.33
C ILE A 47 -21.60 -34.40 -8.16
N ILE A 48 -21.00 -33.39 -8.80
CA ILE A 48 -19.78 -33.56 -9.60
C ILE A 48 -18.57 -33.85 -8.71
N GLN A 49 -18.46 -33.21 -7.54
CA GLN A 49 -17.35 -33.43 -6.62
C GLN A 49 -17.26 -34.88 -6.11
N ARG A 50 -18.38 -35.59 -6.00
CA ARG A 50 -18.42 -37.02 -5.63
C ARG A 50 -17.73 -37.94 -6.63
N MET A 51 -17.52 -37.50 -7.87
CA MET A 51 -16.73 -38.25 -8.86
C MET A 51 -15.26 -38.35 -8.47
N ASN A 52 -14.77 -37.53 -7.53
CA ASN A 52 -13.39 -37.55 -7.05
C ASN A 52 -13.32 -37.44 -5.52
N THR A 53 -13.49 -38.56 -4.84
CA THR A 53 -13.46 -38.65 -3.37
C THR A 53 -12.09 -38.36 -2.75
N LYS A 54 -11.00 -38.39 -3.55
CA LYS A 54 -9.64 -38.10 -3.08
C LYS A 54 -9.35 -36.60 -2.98
N CYS A 55 -10.15 -35.75 -3.64
CA CYS A 55 -9.93 -34.31 -3.68
C CYS A 55 -10.69 -33.61 -2.56
N GLU A 56 -10.04 -33.40 -1.41
CA GLU A 56 -10.66 -32.71 -0.26
C GLU A 56 -10.95 -31.22 -0.56
N LYS A 57 -10.02 -30.52 -1.20
CA LYS A 57 -10.18 -29.13 -1.62
C LYS A 57 -10.79 -29.08 -3.02
N ASN A 58 -12.09 -29.33 -3.09
CA ASN A 58 -12.84 -29.57 -4.31
C ASN A 58 -13.47 -28.33 -4.95
N THR A 59 -13.25 -27.13 -4.39
CA THR A 59 -13.67 -25.86 -4.98
C THR A 59 -12.50 -24.90 -5.06
N ILE A 60 -12.42 -24.10 -6.12
CA ILE A 60 -11.49 -22.98 -6.24
C ILE A 60 -12.26 -21.68 -6.02
N SER A 61 -11.82 -20.90 -5.05
CA SER A 61 -12.30 -19.55 -4.81
C SER A 61 -11.33 -18.55 -5.41
N PHE A 62 -11.84 -17.72 -6.30
CA PHE A 62 -11.15 -16.56 -6.85
C PHE A 62 -11.80 -15.27 -6.37
N VAL A 63 -10.97 -14.25 -6.17
CA VAL A 63 -11.42 -12.88 -5.94
C VAL A 63 -10.71 -11.99 -6.95
N LEU A 64 -11.50 -11.35 -7.82
CA LEU A 64 -11.02 -10.37 -8.80
C LEU A 64 -11.49 -8.99 -8.37
N SER A 65 -10.54 -8.07 -8.23
CA SER A 65 -10.82 -6.72 -7.70
C SER A 65 -10.26 -5.65 -8.63
N PRO A 66 -11.09 -4.94 -9.41
CA PRO A 66 -10.65 -3.72 -10.10
C PRO A 66 -10.22 -2.65 -9.08
N THR A 67 -9.60 -1.57 -9.57
CA THR A 67 -9.34 -0.40 -8.71
C THR A 67 -10.68 0.27 -8.34
N ILE A 68 -10.70 1.12 -7.31
CA ILE A 68 -11.93 1.88 -6.95
C ILE A 68 -12.41 2.69 -8.16
N GLU A 69 -11.48 3.38 -8.84
CA GLU A 69 -11.79 4.24 -9.99
C GLU A 69 -12.33 3.45 -11.19
N ASP A 70 -11.72 2.28 -11.48
CA ASP A 70 -12.17 1.41 -12.57
C ASP A 70 -13.51 0.74 -12.21
N GLY A 71 -13.65 0.27 -10.98
CA GLY A 71 -14.85 -0.38 -10.47
C GLY A 71 -16.09 0.48 -10.66
N LYS A 72 -16.00 1.79 -10.34
CA LYS A 72 -17.11 2.75 -10.50
C LYS A 72 -17.63 2.88 -11.94
N LYS A 73 -16.84 2.47 -12.94
CA LYS A 73 -17.19 2.55 -14.37
C LYS A 73 -17.72 1.22 -14.93
N LEU A 74 -17.61 0.13 -14.18
CA LEU A 74 -17.96 -1.21 -14.64
C LEU A 74 -19.40 -1.54 -14.28
N THR A 75 -20.19 -1.94 -15.28
CA THR A 75 -21.53 -2.49 -15.08
C THR A 75 -21.46 -3.98 -14.73
N ASP A 76 -22.54 -4.54 -14.20
CA ASP A 76 -22.62 -5.98 -13.90
C ASP A 76 -22.36 -6.86 -15.12
N LYS A 77 -22.77 -6.40 -16.31
CA LYS A 77 -22.44 -7.05 -17.58
C LYS A 77 -20.93 -7.13 -17.80
N TRP A 78 -20.20 -6.02 -17.65
CA TRP A 78 -18.76 -6.00 -17.80
C TRP A 78 -18.03 -6.82 -16.73
N LEU A 79 -18.55 -6.83 -15.49
CA LEU A 79 -18.02 -7.67 -14.42
C LEU A 79 -18.23 -9.17 -14.72
N GLY A 80 -19.38 -9.53 -15.30
CA GLY A 80 -19.64 -10.88 -15.81
C GLY A 80 -18.67 -11.28 -16.93
N GLU A 81 -18.38 -10.39 -17.88
CA GLU A 81 -17.39 -10.63 -18.94
C GLU A 81 -15.97 -10.80 -18.37
N ILE A 82 -15.58 -10.04 -17.34
CA ILE A 82 -14.31 -10.26 -16.63
C ILE A 82 -14.26 -11.67 -16.04
N ALA A 83 -15.31 -12.12 -15.36
CA ALA A 83 -15.37 -13.45 -14.77
C ALA A 83 -15.28 -14.55 -15.84
N LYS A 84 -16.00 -14.38 -16.95
CA LYS A 84 -16.01 -15.30 -18.09
C LYS A 84 -14.65 -15.41 -18.77
N GLU A 85 -14.00 -14.28 -19.07
CA GLU A 85 -12.67 -14.29 -19.67
C GLU A 85 -11.64 -14.87 -18.70
N PHE A 86 -11.80 -14.63 -17.39
CA PHE A 86 -10.94 -15.24 -16.37
C PHE A 86 -11.06 -16.77 -16.33
N ILE A 87 -12.27 -17.32 -16.41
CA ILE A 87 -12.48 -18.78 -16.51
C ILE A 87 -11.77 -19.34 -17.74
N LYS A 88 -11.89 -18.66 -18.89
CA LYS A 88 -11.26 -19.08 -20.15
C LYS A 88 -9.73 -19.05 -20.05
N GLU A 89 -9.15 -17.97 -19.55
CA GLU A 89 -7.70 -17.82 -19.32
C GLU A 89 -7.16 -18.86 -18.35
N MET A 90 -7.94 -19.22 -17.32
CA MET A 90 -7.61 -20.29 -16.37
C MET A 90 -7.84 -21.71 -16.92
N LYS A 91 -8.44 -21.85 -18.12
CA LYS A 91 -8.83 -23.12 -18.73
C LYS A 91 -9.81 -23.92 -17.85
N LEU A 92 -10.84 -23.25 -17.38
CA LEU A 92 -11.88 -23.78 -16.49
C LEU A 92 -13.27 -23.82 -17.16
N THR A 93 -13.33 -23.83 -18.49
CA THR A 93 -14.59 -23.79 -19.27
C THR A 93 -15.46 -25.03 -19.07
N ASP A 94 -14.85 -26.18 -18.78
CA ASP A 94 -15.53 -27.47 -18.55
C ASP A 94 -15.76 -27.75 -17.06
N HIS A 95 -15.82 -26.68 -16.26
CA HIS A 95 -16.09 -26.74 -14.83
C HIS A 95 -17.34 -25.92 -14.50
N GLN A 96 -18.13 -26.37 -13.53
CA GLN A 96 -19.22 -25.54 -13.00
C GLN A 96 -18.64 -24.30 -12.33
N ALA A 97 -19.26 -23.14 -12.56
CA ALA A 97 -18.78 -21.90 -11.97
C ALA A 97 -19.90 -20.90 -11.71
N ILE A 98 -19.71 -20.07 -10.69
CA ILE A 98 -20.60 -18.96 -10.36
C ILE A 98 -19.81 -17.74 -9.90
N ALA A 99 -20.22 -16.55 -10.34
CA ALA A 99 -19.62 -15.29 -9.90
C ALA A 99 -20.63 -14.35 -9.26
N PHE A 100 -20.24 -13.79 -8.12
CA PHE A 100 -20.96 -12.78 -7.36
C PHE A 100 -20.20 -11.46 -7.38
N VAL A 101 -20.92 -10.36 -7.40
CA VAL A 101 -20.36 -9.02 -7.19
C VAL A 101 -20.87 -8.46 -5.88
N HIS A 102 -19.95 -7.97 -5.04
CA HIS A 102 -20.29 -7.17 -3.84
C HIS A 102 -20.09 -5.69 -4.15
N LYS A 103 -21.10 -4.87 -3.86
CA LYS A 103 -21.13 -3.40 -4.05
C LYS A 103 -21.30 -2.62 -2.74
N ASP A 104 -21.38 -3.31 -1.61
CA ASP A 104 -21.57 -2.73 -0.27
C ASP A 104 -20.45 -1.79 0.18
N LYS A 105 -19.28 -1.85 -0.47
CA LYS A 105 -18.10 -1.04 -0.16
C LYS A 105 -17.62 -0.30 -1.40
N GLU A 106 -16.79 0.72 -1.18
CA GLU A 106 -16.12 1.46 -2.27
C GLU A 106 -15.34 0.54 -3.23
N HIS A 107 -14.92 -0.63 -2.75
CA HIS A 107 -14.24 -1.64 -3.55
C HIS A 107 -15.22 -2.67 -4.09
N ILE A 108 -15.40 -2.68 -5.40
CA ILE A 108 -16.11 -3.75 -6.11
C ILE A 108 -15.23 -5.01 -6.14
N HIS A 109 -15.84 -6.14 -5.77
CA HIS A 109 -15.19 -7.44 -5.76
C HIS A 109 -16.03 -8.46 -6.51
N ILE A 110 -15.40 -9.18 -7.44
CA ILE A 110 -15.97 -10.37 -8.07
C ILE A 110 -15.50 -11.59 -7.29
N HIS A 111 -16.41 -12.24 -6.59
CA HIS A 111 -16.20 -13.56 -5.98
C HIS A 111 -16.58 -14.64 -6.99
N LEU A 112 -15.60 -15.34 -7.54
CA LEU A 112 -15.80 -16.42 -8.51
C LEU A 112 -15.50 -17.75 -7.84
N TYR A 113 -16.48 -18.63 -7.76
CA TYR A 113 -16.32 -20.01 -7.30
C TYR A 113 -16.41 -20.95 -8.47
N VAL A 114 -15.42 -21.84 -8.58
CA VAL A 114 -15.34 -22.84 -9.63
C VAL A 114 -15.22 -24.22 -9.00
N ASN A 115 -16.00 -25.18 -9.45
CA ASN A 115 -15.84 -26.56 -9.06
C ASN A 115 -14.47 -27.05 -9.55
N ARG A 116 -13.61 -27.50 -8.65
CA ARG A 116 -12.27 -27.97 -9.04
C ARG A 116 -12.33 -29.26 -9.85
N ILE A 117 -13.39 -30.03 -9.69
CA ILE A 117 -13.62 -31.28 -10.41
C ILE A 117 -14.36 -30.97 -11.72
N ASP A 118 -13.81 -31.44 -12.84
CA ASP A 118 -14.47 -31.34 -14.15
C ASP A 118 -15.54 -32.44 -14.34
N PHE A 119 -16.23 -32.41 -15.48
CA PHE A 119 -17.24 -33.42 -15.82
C PHE A 119 -16.70 -34.83 -16.08
N ASN A 120 -15.38 -35.01 -16.09
CA ASN A 120 -14.72 -36.32 -16.17
C ASN A 120 -14.23 -36.81 -14.80
N GLY A 121 -14.54 -36.10 -13.71
CA GLY A 121 -14.07 -36.42 -12.37
C GLY A 121 -12.60 -36.05 -12.12
N LYS A 122 -11.96 -35.29 -13.01
CA LYS A 122 -10.55 -34.89 -12.87
C LYS A 122 -10.46 -33.58 -12.09
N ALA A 123 -9.58 -33.56 -11.09
CA ALA A 123 -9.29 -32.36 -10.33
C ALA A 123 -8.34 -31.43 -11.10
N TYR A 124 -8.71 -30.15 -11.23
CA TYR A 124 -7.84 -29.10 -11.73
C TYR A 124 -6.62 -28.94 -10.81
N ALA A 125 -5.41 -28.82 -11.37
CA ALA A 125 -4.21 -28.66 -10.56
C ALA A 125 -4.23 -27.30 -9.83
N ASP A 126 -4.01 -27.27 -8.52
CA ASP A 126 -4.03 -26.05 -7.69
C ASP A 126 -2.63 -25.49 -7.38
N ASN A 127 -1.58 -26.10 -7.93
CA ASN A 127 -0.20 -25.62 -7.82
C ASN A 127 -0.10 -24.15 -8.25
N PHE A 128 0.47 -23.30 -7.40
CA PHE A 128 0.65 -21.88 -7.66
C PHE A 128 -0.65 -21.15 -8.10
N ILE A 129 -1.82 -21.61 -7.67
CA ILE A 129 -3.11 -21.07 -8.11
C ILE A 129 -3.23 -19.56 -7.86
N GLY A 130 -2.71 -19.07 -6.73
CA GLY A 130 -2.68 -17.64 -6.43
C GLY A 130 -1.83 -16.84 -7.43
N LYS A 131 -0.63 -17.34 -7.78
CA LYS A 131 0.25 -16.70 -8.76
C LYS A 131 -0.37 -16.67 -10.15
N ARG A 132 -0.98 -17.79 -10.58
CA ARG A 132 -1.71 -17.89 -11.86
C ARG A 132 -2.90 -16.92 -11.89
N ALA A 133 -3.70 -16.89 -10.82
CA ALA A 133 -4.83 -15.96 -10.70
C ALA A 133 -4.38 -14.50 -10.83
N SER A 134 -3.31 -14.10 -10.14
CA SER A 134 -2.76 -12.75 -10.26
C SER A 134 -2.28 -12.43 -11.67
N LEU A 135 -1.61 -13.38 -12.33
CA LEU A 135 -1.10 -13.22 -13.70
C LEU A 135 -2.24 -13.03 -14.71
N HIS A 136 -3.25 -13.90 -14.69
CA HIS A 136 -4.38 -13.81 -15.63
C HIS A 136 -5.27 -12.61 -15.35
N ALA A 137 -5.46 -12.23 -14.07
CA ALA A 137 -6.16 -10.98 -13.74
C ALA A 137 -5.40 -9.74 -14.24
N GLU A 138 -4.06 -9.73 -14.18
CA GLU A 138 -3.26 -8.65 -14.76
C GLU A 138 -3.43 -8.60 -16.29
N LYS A 139 -3.40 -9.75 -16.97
CA LYS A 139 -3.58 -9.85 -18.42
C LYS A 139 -4.95 -9.32 -18.86
N ILE A 140 -6.03 -9.73 -18.19
CA ILE A 140 -7.39 -9.27 -18.49
C ILE A 140 -7.51 -7.77 -18.24
N ALA A 141 -6.96 -7.26 -17.12
CA ALA A 141 -6.97 -5.83 -16.85
C ALA A 141 -6.34 -5.02 -17.99
N ARG A 142 -5.17 -5.45 -18.49
CA ARG A 142 -4.51 -4.79 -19.63
C ARG A 142 -5.37 -4.84 -20.89
N ALA A 143 -5.93 -6.00 -21.22
CA ALA A 143 -6.77 -6.17 -22.41
C ALA A 143 -8.03 -5.29 -22.36
N MET A 144 -8.56 -5.03 -21.17
CA MET A 144 -9.76 -4.21 -20.96
C MET A 144 -9.45 -2.74 -20.62
N GLY A 145 -8.17 -2.31 -20.69
CA GLY A 145 -7.78 -0.94 -20.39
C GLY A 145 -7.94 -0.54 -18.90
N LEU A 146 -7.99 -1.50 -17.98
CA LEU A 146 -8.09 -1.28 -16.54
C LEU A 146 -6.70 -1.18 -15.91
N LYS A 147 -6.55 -0.39 -14.84
CA LYS A 147 -5.26 -0.24 -14.14
C LYS A 147 -4.79 -1.56 -13.54
N THR A 148 -3.55 -1.96 -13.77
CA THR A 148 -2.95 -3.13 -13.11
C THR A 148 -2.42 -2.80 -11.71
N VAL A 149 -2.08 -3.83 -10.93
CA VAL A 149 -1.40 -3.65 -9.62
C VAL A 149 -0.07 -2.91 -9.80
N LYS A 150 0.66 -3.21 -10.88
CA LYS A 150 1.96 -2.58 -11.17
C LYS A 150 1.78 -1.11 -11.51
N ASP A 151 0.75 -0.74 -12.27
CA ASP A 151 0.48 0.66 -12.63
C ASP A 151 0.20 1.48 -11.37
N VAL A 152 -0.67 0.99 -10.48
CA VAL A 152 -0.97 1.65 -9.20
C VAL A 152 0.28 1.79 -8.31
N GLN A 153 1.13 0.76 -8.26
CA GLN A 153 2.40 0.82 -7.52
C GLN A 153 3.37 1.84 -8.12
N ASN A 154 3.46 1.89 -9.45
CA ASN A 154 4.31 2.84 -10.17
C ASN A 154 3.83 4.28 -9.98
N GLU A 155 2.53 4.54 -10.12
CA GLU A 155 1.91 5.85 -9.86
C GLU A 155 2.20 6.32 -8.43
N LYS A 156 2.00 5.44 -7.44
CA LYS A 156 2.30 5.75 -6.03
C LYS A 156 3.78 6.05 -5.80
N SER A 157 4.66 5.26 -6.41
CA SER A 157 6.12 5.44 -6.31
C SER A 157 6.57 6.76 -6.93
N GLN A 158 6.07 7.09 -8.13
CA GLN A 158 6.36 8.35 -8.81
C GLN A 158 5.85 9.56 -8.02
N ARG A 159 4.61 9.50 -7.50
CA ARG A 159 4.05 10.53 -6.63
C ARG A 159 4.91 10.74 -5.39
N LEU A 160 5.34 9.65 -4.74
CA LEU A 160 6.23 9.72 -3.58
C LEU A 160 7.59 10.34 -3.94
N LYS A 161 8.17 10.00 -5.09
CA LYS A 161 9.43 10.59 -5.57
C LYS A 161 9.30 12.10 -5.77
N HIS A 162 8.21 12.56 -6.38
CA HIS A 162 7.94 13.99 -6.58
C HIS A 162 7.79 14.73 -5.24
N ILE A 163 6.97 14.20 -4.33
CA ILE A 163 6.78 14.76 -2.99
C ILE A 163 8.10 14.84 -2.22
N ARG A 164 8.94 13.79 -2.27
CA ARG A 164 10.26 13.80 -1.63
C ARG A 164 11.15 14.92 -2.18
N ALA A 165 11.13 15.12 -3.50
CA ALA A 165 11.90 16.18 -4.16
C ALA A 165 11.41 17.58 -3.77
N GLU A 166 10.09 17.79 -3.70
CA GLU A 166 9.50 19.07 -3.26
C GLU A 166 9.86 19.39 -1.80
N ILE A 167 9.65 18.44 -0.87
CA ILE A 167 10.02 18.61 0.54
C ILE A 167 11.52 18.92 0.66
N LYS A 168 12.37 18.21 -0.10
CA LYS A 168 13.82 18.42 -0.10
C LYS A 168 14.20 19.81 -0.61
N LYS A 169 13.58 20.28 -1.70
CA LYS A 169 13.81 21.61 -2.26
C LYS A 169 13.42 22.71 -1.26
N ILE A 170 12.28 22.55 -0.59
CA ILE A 170 11.83 23.47 0.47
C ILE A 170 12.83 23.49 1.62
N HIS A 171 13.24 22.30 2.10
CA HIS A 171 14.26 22.16 3.14
C HIS A 171 15.57 22.87 2.79
N ASP A 172 16.10 22.68 1.59
CA ASP A 172 17.34 23.33 1.15
C ASP A 172 17.20 24.84 1.07
N THR A 173 16.04 25.32 0.61
CA THR A 173 15.73 26.75 0.53
C THR A 173 15.72 27.37 1.92
N VAL A 174 15.00 26.75 2.87
CA VAL A 174 14.93 27.20 4.27
C VAL A 174 16.31 27.22 4.91
N LEU A 175 17.12 26.16 4.76
CA LEU A 175 18.44 26.11 5.38
C LEU A 175 19.43 27.11 4.78
N ARG A 176 19.43 27.30 3.46
CA ARG A 176 20.42 28.14 2.77
C ARG A 176 20.09 29.62 2.81
N LEU A 177 18.83 29.97 2.55
CA LEU A 177 18.40 31.37 2.41
C LEU A 177 17.93 31.95 3.74
N GLU A 178 17.15 31.19 4.51
CA GLU A 178 16.53 31.69 5.73
C GLU A 178 17.36 31.37 6.98
N LYS A 179 18.35 30.48 6.87
CA LYS A 179 19.36 30.14 7.90
C LYS A 179 18.79 30.05 9.33
N PRO A 180 17.81 29.17 9.59
CA PRO A 180 17.27 28.98 10.93
C PRO A 180 18.36 28.58 11.92
N ARG A 181 18.22 29.07 13.16
CA ARG A 181 19.20 28.88 14.24
C ARG A 181 18.73 27.87 15.29
N SER A 182 17.45 27.49 15.25
CA SER A 182 16.85 26.54 16.18
C SER A 182 15.89 25.60 15.46
N PHE A 183 15.56 24.48 16.11
CA PHE A 183 14.56 23.56 15.57
C PHE A 183 13.19 24.24 15.47
N GLU A 184 12.84 25.11 16.40
CA GLU A 184 11.56 25.86 16.39
C GLU A 184 11.46 26.81 15.18
N GLU A 185 12.52 27.56 14.90
CA GLU A 185 12.57 28.42 13.71
C GLU A 185 12.47 27.59 12.44
N TYR A 186 13.17 26.46 12.37
CA TYR A 186 13.11 25.55 11.23
C TYR A 186 11.70 25.00 11.02
N ILE A 187 11.04 24.52 12.09
CA ILE A 187 9.65 24.02 12.05
C ILE A 187 8.72 25.13 11.55
N THR A 188 8.86 26.34 12.06
CA THR A 188 8.01 27.49 11.68
C THR A 188 8.19 27.87 10.21
N LYS A 189 9.44 27.99 9.74
CA LYS A 189 9.76 28.34 8.35
C LYS A 189 9.31 27.27 7.36
N MET A 190 9.50 26.00 7.69
CA MET A 190 8.97 24.89 6.88
C MET A 190 7.43 24.92 6.82
N LYS A 191 6.76 25.24 7.95
CA LYS A 191 5.30 25.33 8.02
C LYS A 191 4.74 26.46 7.15
N ILE A 192 5.43 27.61 7.05
CA ILE A 192 5.06 28.71 6.13
C ILE A 192 5.08 28.24 4.67
N LYS A 193 5.96 27.28 4.34
CA LYS A 193 6.03 26.62 3.02
C LYS A 193 5.15 25.36 2.93
N GLU A 194 4.13 25.27 3.78
CA GLU A 194 3.14 24.18 3.84
C GLU A 194 3.69 22.80 4.23
N VAL A 195 4.96 22.70 4.65
CA VAL A 195 5.55 21.45 5.14
C VAL A 195 5.51 21.43 6.66
N LYS A 196 4.64 20.59 7.21
CA LYS A 196 4.54 20.41 8.66
C LYS A 196 5.65 19.48 9.16
N VAL A 197 6.51 20.00 10.02
CA VAL A 197 7.59 19.25 10.66
C VAL A 197 7.12 18.74 12.01
N ILE A 198 7.07 17.41 12.17
CA ILE A 198 6.52 16.74 13.34
C ILE A 198 7.68 16.09 14.13
N PRO A 199 7.91 16.47 15.39
CA PRO A 199 8.90 15.84 16.25
C PRO A 199 8.59 14.35 16.44
N SER A 200 9.60 13.50 16.28
CA SER A 200 9.51 12.08 16.61
C SER A 200 10.10 11.87 18.00
N ILE A 201 9.23 11.53 18.96
CA ILE A 201 9.57 11.38 20.38
C ILE A 201 9.44 9.90 20.76
N ASN A 202 10.40 9.37 21.52
CA ASN A 202 10.34 8.00 22.03
C ASN A 202 9.50 7.89 23.32
N LYS A 203 9.30 6.66 23.84
CA LYS A 203 8.56 6.42 25.09
C LYS A 203 9.19 7.09 26.33
N ALA A 204 10.48 7.42 26.28
CA ALA A 204 11.20 8.12 27.35
C ALA A 204 11.12 9.66 27.20
N ASN A 205 10.18 10.17 26.41
CA ASN A 205 9.99 11.59 26.12
C ASN A 205 11.23 12.29 25.48
N LYS A 206 12.08 11.54 24.78
CA LYS A 206 13.29 12.05 24.13
C LYS A 206 13.11 12.19 22.62
N LEU A 207 13.58 13.31 22.08
CA LEU A 207 13.59 13.58 20.64
C LEU A 207 14.54 12.63 19.89
N GLN A 208 14.02 11.99 18.86
CA GLN A 208 14.73 11.07 17.95
C GLN A 208 15.02 11.69 16.59
N GLY A 209 14.18 12.65 16.16
CA GLY A 209 14.28 13.30 14.85
C GLY A 209 12.93 13.86 14.43
N PHE A 210 12.69 13.92 13.12
CA PHE A 210 11.50 14.57 12.56
C PHE A 210 10.83 13.74 11.48
N ARG A 211 9.52 13.90 11.40
CA ARG A 211 8.70 13.52 10.26
C ARG A 211 8.23 14.78 9.53
N PHE A 212 7.96 14.64 8.23
CA PHE A 212 7.57 15.72 7.35
C PHE A 212 6.24 15.35 6.71
N GLU A 213 5.21 16.12 7.00
CA GLU A 213 3.88 15.98 6.44
C GLU A 213 3.67 17.06 5.36
N TYR A 214 3.37 16.62 4.14
CA TYR A 214 3.15 17.49 2.99
C TYR A 214 2.15 16.85 2.04
N ARG A 215 1.11 17.59 1.63
CA ARG A 215 0.06 17.13 0.70
C ARG A 215 -0.53 15.75 1.06
N GLY A 216 -0.79 15.53 2.36
CA GLY A 216 -1.35 14.29 2.90
C GLY A 216 -0.38 13.11 3.00
N VAL A 217 0.91 13.31 2.71
CA VAL A 217 1.95 12.27 2.84
C VAL A 217 2.87 12.60 4.01
N ASN A 218 3.11 11.62 4.89
CA ASN A 218 3.92 11.76 6.08
C ASN A 218 5.15 10.84 6.04
N LEU A 219 6.34 11.42 5.93
CA LEU A 219 7.62 10.70 5.77
C LEU A 219 8.58 11.00 6.91
N LYS A 220 9.33 10.00 7.38
CA LYS A 220 10.50 10.22 8.22
C LYS A 220 11.53 11.03 7.43
N GLY A 221 12.26 11.95 8.08
CA GLY A 221 13.25 12.78 7.39
C GLY A 221 14.25 12.00 6.53
N SER A 222 14.75 10.85 7.01
CA SER A 222 15.64 9.98 6.23
C SER A 222 14.99 9.30 5.03
N GLU A 223 13.66 9.15 5.01
CA GLU A 223 12.90 8.64 3.86
C GLU A 223 12.69 9.72 2.80
N VAL A 224 12.73 11.01 3.18
CA VAL A 224 12.74 12.13 2.25
C VAL A 224 14.12 12.22 1.59
N HIS A 225 15.16 12.41 2.41
CA HIS A 225 16.55 12.43 1.96
C HIS A 225 17.49 12.19 3.13
N ARG A 226 18.67 11.59 2.89
CA ARG A 226 19.66 11.33 3.94
C ARG A 226 20.14 12.61 4.65
N SER A 227 20.05 13.79 4.04
CA SER A 227 20.40 15.08 4.68
C SER A 227 19.37 15.56 5.70
N MET A 228 18.15 15.05 5.64
CA MET A 228 17.02 15.49 6.47
C MET A 228 16.85 14.64 7.73
N SER A 229 17.88 13.88 8.14
CA SER A 229 17.88 13.25 9.45
C SER A 229 17.98 14.31 10.54
N GLY A 230 17.38 14.07 11.71
CA GLY A 230 17.41 15.03 12.83
C GLY A 230 18.82 15.49 13.17
N GLY A 231 19.80 14.57 13.14
CA GLY A 231 21.20 14.89 13.42
C GLY A 231 21.83 15.84 12.41
N LYS A 232 21.51 15.70 11.11
CA LYS A 232 22.07 16.58 10.09
C LYS A 232 21.39 17.94 10.04
N ILE A 233 20.08 17.97 10.30
CA ILE A 233 19.34 19.21 10.49
C ILE A 233 19.94 19.96 11.67
N GLY A 234 20.04 19.33 12.85
CA GLY A 234 20.62 19.94 14.04
C GLY A 234 22.04 20.48 13.81
N ALA A 235 22.86 19.76 13.04
CA ALA A 235 24.19 20.22 12.68
C ALA A 235 24.19 21.47 11.78
N GLU A 236 23.24 21.60 10.82
CA GLU A 236 23.11 22.84 10.04
C GLU A 236 22.66 24.01 10.90
N LEU A 237 21.71 23.77 11.81
CA LEU A 237 21.19 24.81 12.68
C LEU A 237 22.27 25.33 13.63
N ALA A 238 23.06 24.43 14.21
CA ALA A 238 24.19 24.79 15.07
C ALA A 238 25.23 25.66 14.35
N LEU A 239 25.51 25.39 13.07
CA LEU A 239 26.42 26.22 12.26
C LEU A 239 25.87 27.62 11.95
N ASN A 240 24.56 27.84 12.07
CA ASN A 240 23.93 29.14 11.89
C ASN A 240 23.87 29.96 13.20
N VAL A 241 24.17 29.35 14.34
CA VAL A 241 24.25 30.05 15.64
C VAL A 241 25.55 30.86 15.67
N PRO A 242 25.50 32.18 15.96
CA PRO A 242 26.71 32.98 16.10
C PRO A 242 27.59 32.47 17.25
N LYS A 243 28.92 32.44 17.04
CA LYS A 243 29.92 31.92 18.01
C LYS A 243 29.80 32.50 19.43
N TYR A 244 29.32 33.74 19.56
CA TYR A 244 29.15 34.39 20.86
C TYR A 244 27.95 33.86 21.67
N MET A 245 27.06 33.04 21.08
CA MET A 245 25.89 32.44 21.73
C MET A 245 26.04 30.93 22.06
N GLU A 246 27.21 30.32 21.86
CA GLU A 246 27.44 28.86 22.04
C GLU A 246 27.31 28.32 23.48
N LYS A 247 27.04 29.17 24.49
CA LYS A 247 27.04 28.78 25.92
C LYS A 247 25.76 28.07 26.42
N ALA A 248 24.90 27.55 25.55
CA ALA A 248 23.65 26.89 25.96
C ALA A 248 23.79 25.36 26.09
N SER A 249 23.10 24.77 27.08
CA SER A 249 23.07 23.34 27.37
C SER A 249 22.71 22.49 26.12
N VAL A 250 23.63 21.63 25.69
CA VAL A 250 23.58 20.89 24.41
C VAL A 250 22.43 19.88 24.31
N ASN A 251 21.76 19.54 25.41
CA ASN A 251 20.85 18.38 25.46
C ASN A 251 19.36 18.72 25.45
N THR A 252 18.96 19.97 25.68
CA THR A 252 17.57 20.40 25.73
C THR A 252 17.27 21.37 24.60
N VAL A 253 16.17 21.13 23.89
CA VAL A 253 15.70 21.99 22.79
C VAL A 253 14.25 22.37 23.00
N ASN A 254 13.92 23.64 22.77
CA ASN A 254 12.53 24.08 22.77
C ASN A 254 11.88 23.72 21.44
N ILE A 255 10.76 23.00 21.51
CA ILE A 255 9.96 22.59 20.36
C ILE A 255 8.48 22.80 20.71
N LEU A 256 7.80 23.62 19.92
CA LEU A 256 6.39 23.97 20.06
C LEU A 256 6.05 24.44 21.49
N GLY A 257 6.93 25.25 22.08
CA GLY A 257 6.77 25.79 23.44
C GLY A 257 7.07 24.81 24.58
N LYS A 258 7.60 23.61 24.28
CA LYS A 258 8.01 22.62 25.29
C LYS A 258 9.51 22.37 25.24
N GLY A 259 10.18 22.40 26.40
CA GLY A 259 11.54 21.91 26.54
C GLY A 259 11.57 20.39 26.41
N LEU A 260 12.25 19.87 25.39
CA LEU A 260 12.42 18.44 25.15
C LEU A 260 13.89 18.06 25.23
N GLU A 261 14.19 16.93 25.89
CA GLU A 261 15.51 16.34 25.86
C GLU A 261 15.76 15.62 24.52
N MET A 262 16.96 15.78 23.97
CA MET A 262 17.42 14.99 22.85
C MET A 262 17.91 13.62 23.30
N SER A 263 17.65 12.60 22.49
CA SER A 263 18.23 11.28 22.74
C SER A 263 19.75 11.29 22.53
N ALA A 264 20.47 10.44 23.27
CA ALA A 264 21.93 10.33 23.16
C ALA A 264 22.39 10.07 21.70
N ASN A 265 21.66 9.23 20.97
CA ASN A 265 21.92 8.96 19.55
C ASN A 265 21.76 10.20 18.67
N LEU A 266 20.76 11.03 18.93
CA LEU A 266 20.55 12.27 18.20
C LEU A 266 21.68 13.27 18.49
N VAL A 267 22.04 13.47 19.75
CA VAL A 267 23.15 14.35 20.17
C VAL A 267 24.46 13.92 19.50
N ALA A 268 24.81 12.63 19.60
CA ALA A 268 26.00 12.08 18.96
C ALA A 268 25.99 12.26 17.43
N SER A 269 24.82 12.09 16.80
CA SER A 269 24.67 12.29 15.35
C SER A 269 24.82 13.76 14.94
N ILE A 270 24.39 14.72 15.76
CA ILE A 270 24.58 16.16 15.52
C ILE A 270 26.07 16.48 15.59
N ALA A 271 26.72 16.13 16.71
CA ALA A 271 28.14 16.40 16.93
C ALA A 271 29.01 15.83 15.80
N LYS A 272 28.81 14.55 15.44
CA LYS A 272 29.53 13.90 14.34
C LYS A 272 29.31 14.60 12.99
N SER A 273 28.09 15.06 12.72
CA SER A 273 27.75 15.72 11.46
C SER A 273 28.30 17.15 11.38
N ALA A 274 28.34 17.87 12.50
CA ALA A 274 28.91 19.21 12.60
C ALA A 274 30.42 19.18 12.36
N VAL A 275 31.15 18.29 13.05
CA VAL A 275 32.61 18.10 12.87
C VAL A 275 32.95 17.81 11.41
N LYS A 276 32.24 16.86 10.79
CA LYS A 276 32.47 16.50 9.38
C LYS A 276 32.32 17.70 8.43
N LYS A 277 31.39 18.61 8.70
CA LYS A 277 31.17 19.79 7.86
C LYS A 277 32.22 20.87 8.04
N VAL A 278 32.70 21.06 9.27
CA VAL A 278 33.80 22.00 9.53
C VAL A 278 35.05 21.56 8.77
N ILE A 279 35.37 20.27 8.79
CA ILE A 279 36.49 19.70 8.03
C ILE A 279 36.32 19.95 6.53
N LEU A 280 35.15 19.64 5.97
CA LEU A 280 34.88 19.84 4.53
C LEU A 280 34.99 21.32 4.12
N LYS A 281 34.45 22.25 4.92
CA LYS A 281 34.59 23.69 4.67
C LYS A 281 36.04 24.17 4.77
N GLY A 282 36.83 23.61 5.68
CA GLY A 282 38.26 23.95 5.81
C GLY A 282 39.09 23.48 4.61
N ILE A 283 38.72 22.34 4.00
CA ILE A 283 39.38 21.82 2.79
C ILE A 283 39.01 22.65 1.55
N ASP A 284 37.74 23.05 1.39
CA ASP A 284 37.29 23.90 0.27
C ASP A 284 37.89 25.32 0.28
N ILE A 285 38.41 25.80 1.42
CA ILE A 285 39.07 27.11 1.54
C ILE A 285 40.59 27.01 1.30
N GLY A 286 41.14 25.79 1.34
CA GLY A 286 42.57 25.50 1.18
C GLY A 286 42.97 24.97 -0.20
N ALA A 287 42.06 24.94 -1.17
CA ALA A 287 42.27 24.60 -2.57
C ALA A 287 41.93 25.80 -3.47
#